data_AF-A0A382TDL4-F1
#
_entry.id   AF-A0A382TDL4-F1
#
_cell.length_a   1.000
_cell.length_b   1.000
_cell.length_c   1.000
_cell.angle_alpha   90.00
_cell.angle_beta   90.00
_cell.angle_gamma   90.00
#
_symmetry.space_group_name_H-M   'P 1'
#
loop_
_entity.id
_entity.type
_entity.pdbx_description
1 polymer ?
#
loop_
_entity_poly.entity_id
_entity_poly.type
_entity_poly.pdbx_seq_one_letter_code
_entity_poly.pdbx_strand_id
1 'polypeptide(L)'
;MNKVLYIIIISIFSLTIISCSSSSDDDTTTTASSTTMPDYETTTLSGKIVGTSWAFKTGRAKVPTSSTGSYSVSMINDNLSNACSSTYTGTSSNPKVSFSRDNLTVGETELGWGTGYGSVTFYDGSTNYIVTTGKITIDTHTTTAVTGKMYAIFGTNTDQEINGTFTLSRCCLSSGSYSLCSESDTTTNTDTTAPTVTSVSTTADNQSSVSTTDNITVTFSEAMDNTYVTTSTSDTNCAGTIRV
;
A
#
# COMPACT_ATOMS: atom_id res chain seq x y z
N MET A 1 7.26 41.31 -45.95
CA MET A 1 6.85 41.43 -44.53
C MET A 1 5.39 41.05 -44.42
N ASN A 2 5.11 39.79 -44.10
CA ASN A 2 3.74 39.30 -43.89
C ASN A 2 3.53 39.14 -42.39
N LYS A 3 2.62 39.90 -41.79
CA LYS A 3 2.27 39.80 -40.38
C LYS A 3 1.27 38.65 -40.21
N VAL A 4 1.71 37.58 -39.54
CA VAL A 4 0.84 36.50 -39.09
C VAL A 4 0.15 36.97 -37.80
N LEU A 5 -1.18 37.05 -37.84
CA LEU A 5 -2.03 37.33 -36.68
C LEU A 5 -2.25 36.01 -35.93
N TYR A 6 -1.69 35.89 -34.73
CA TYR A 6 -1.90 34.75 -33.83
C TYR A 6 -3.24 34.94 -33.09
N ILE A 7 -4.25 34.14 -33.43
CA ILE A 7 -5.51 34.06 -32.68
C ILE A 7 -5.35 32.94 -31.65
N ILE A 8 -5.14 33.32 -30.39
CA ILE A 8 -5.18 32.39 -29.26
C ILE A 8 -6.66 32.16 -28.92
N ILE A 9 -7.17 30.96 -29.24
CA ILE A 9 -8.48 30.51 -28.76
C ILE A 9 -8.30 30.04 -27.30
N ILE A 10 -8.53 30.95 -26.36
CA ILE A 10 -8.77 30.58 -24.95
C ILE A 10 -10.17 29.98 -24.89
N SER A 11 -10.21 28.65 -24.86
CA SER A 11 -11.42 27.89 -24.49
C SER A 11 -11.62 28.06 -22.99
N ILE A 12 -12.50 28.99 -22.66
CA ILE A 12 -13.10 29.19 -21.33
C ILE A 12 -13.93 27.96 -20.97
N PHE A 13 -13.29 26.96 -20.35
CA PHE A 13 -14.01 25.97 -19.54
C PHE A 13 -14.37 26.65 -18.22
N SER A 14 -15.64 27.01 -18.09
CA SER A 14 -16.23 27.57 -16.88
C SER A 14 -16.16 26.53 -15.75
N LEU A 15 -15.16 26.62 -14.88
CA LEU A 15 -15.15 25.92 -13.61
C LEU A 15 -16.07 26.70 -12.65
N THR A 16 -17.33 26.29 -12.55
CA THR A 16 -18.25 26.87 -11.56
C THR A 16 -17.92 26.30 -10.17
N ILE A 17 -17.16 27.06 -9.40
CA ILE A 17 -17.04 26.87 -7.94
C ILE A 17 -18.16 27.64 -7.26
N ILE A 18 -19.19 26.93 -6.78
CA ILE A 18 -20.22 27.52 -5.92
C ILE A 18 -19.72 27.41 -4.49
N SER A 19 -19.10 28.48 -4.00
CA SER A 19 -18.89 28.70 -2.57
C SER A 19 -19.91 29.73 -2.10
N CYS A 20 -20.94 29.28 -1.37
CA CYS A 20 -21.85 30.16 -0.66
C CYS A 20 -21.24 30.48 0.70
N SER A 21 -20.67 31.67 0.86
CA SER A 21 -20.42 32.28 2.16
C SER A 21 -21.45 33.39 2.37
N SER A 22 -22.42 33.17 3.25
CA SER A 22 -23.29 34.23 3.75
C SER A 22 -22.52 35.07 4.76
N SER A 23 -22.23 36.33 4.42
CA SER A 23 -21.74 37.33 5.38
C SER A 23 -22.85 37.72 6.35
N SER A 24 -22.54 37.65 7.63
CA SER A 24 -23.10 38.53 8.66
C SER A 24 -22.01 38.70 9.71
N ASP A 25 -21.56 39.95 9.85
CA ASP A 25 -20.60 40.36 10.87
C ASP A 25 -21.32 40.38 12.23
N ASP A 26 -20.83 39.58 13.18
CA ASP A 26 -20.87 39.92 14.60
C ASP A 26 -19.71 39.21 15.31
N ASP A 27 -18.92 40.01 16.00
CA ASP A 27 -17.79 39.62 16.84
C ASP A 27 -18.32 38.90 18.09
N THR A 28 -18.02 37.61 18.26
CA THR A 28 -17.83 36.98 19.58
C THR A 28 -17.37 35.53 19.45
N THR A 29 -16.21 35.26 20.04
CA THR A 29 -15.71 33.96 20.50
C THR A 29 -15.61 32.84 19.46
N THR A 30 -14.35 32.55 19.12
CA THR A 30 -13.84 31.25 18.67
C THR A 30 -14.49 30.09 19.45
N THR A 31 -15.60 29.59 18.92
CA THR A 31 -16.03 28.22 19.18
C THR A 31 -15.51 27.41 18.01
N ALA A 32 -14.29 26.91 18.15
CA ALA A 32 -13.85 25.79 17.33
C ALA A 32 -14.87 24.68 17.55
N SER A 33 -15.78 24.50 16.58
CA SER A 33 -16.67 23.35 16.56
C SER A 33 -15.80 22.14 16.24
N SER A 34 -15.17 21.61 17.29
CA SER A 34 -14.59 20.27 17.30
C SER A 34 -15.75 19.29 17.18
N THR A 35 -16.29 19.15 15.97
CA THR A 35 -17.09 17.98 15.64
C THR A 35 -16.10 16.83 15.52
N THR A 36 -15.97 16.06 16.59
CA THR A 36 -15.26 14.78 16.56
C THR A 36 -15.86 13.95 15.43
N MET A 37 -15.04 13.50 14.48
CA MET A 37 -15.50 12.63 13.40
C MET A 37 -16.21 11.40 13.98
N PRO A 38 -17.33 10.96 13.39
CA PRO A 38 -18.07 9.82 13.91
C PRO A 38 -17.21 8.55 13.93
N ASP A 39 -17.66 7.58 14.73
CA ASP A 39 -17.04 6.26 14.75
C ASP A 39 -17.33 5.50 13.44
N TYR A 40 -16.46 4.53 13.15
CA TYR A 40 -16.68 3.65 12.02
C TYR A 40 -17.84 2.70 12.29
N GLU A 41 -18.71 2.55 11.31
CA GLU A 41 -19.70 1.47 11.34
C GLU A 41 -19.00 0.10 11.29
N THR A 42 -19.61 -0.89 11.93
CA THR A 42 -19.07 -2.26 11.94
C THR A 42 -19.57 -3.10 10.76
N THR A 43 -20.55 -2.58 10.01
CA THR A 43 -21.10 -3.20 8.81
C THR A 43 -20.14 -3.07 7.63
N THR A 44 -20.45 -3.76 6.53
CA THR A 44 -19.76 -3.56 5.25
C THR A 44 -19.87 -2.10 4.80
N LEU A 45 -18.77 -1.54 4.31
CA LEU A 45 -18.65 -0.17 3.83
C LEU A 45 -19.74 0.14 2.81
N SER A 46 -20.62 1.08 3.16
CA SER A 46 -21.76 1.45 2.32
C SER A 46 -22.23 2.86 2.66
N GLY A 47 -23.13 3.39 1.85
CA GLY A 47 -23.72 4.70 2.06
C GLY A 47 -24.20 5.33 0.77
N LYS A 48 -24.10 6.65 0.69
CA LYS A 48 -24.62 7.45 -0.42
C LYS A 48 -23.74 8.69 -0.60
N ILE A 49 -23.30 8.98 -1.82
CA ILE A 49 -22.59 10.23 -2.16
C ILE A 49 -23.36 10.89 -3.31
N VAL A 50 -23.66 12.18 -3.22
CA VAL A 50 -24.46 12.95 -4.21
C VAL A 50 -25.69 12.21 -4.74
N GLY A 51 -26.48 11.63 -3.84
CA GLY A 51 -27.71 10.92 -4.18
C GLY A 51 -27.51 9.52 -4.77
N THR A 52 -26.27 9.08 -4.99
CA THR A 52 -25.94 7.75 -5.52
C THR A 52 -25.65 6.79 -4.38
N SER A 53 -26.55 5.84 -4.13
CA SER A 53 -26.33 4.76 -3.16
C SER A 53 -25.23 3.81 -3.62
N TRP A 54 -24.41 3.37 -2.69
CA TRP A 54 -23.28 2.49 -2.95
C TRP A 54 -23.03 1.56 -1.77
N ALA A 55 -22.72 0.30 -2.07
CA ALA A 55 -22.35 -0.69 -1.05
C ALA A 55 -21.20 -1.53 -1.59
N PHE A 56 -20.14 -1.67 -0.79
CA PHE A 56 -18.95 -2.41 -1.16
C PHE A 56 -19.25 -3.89 -1.42
N LYS A 57 -18.70 -4.43 -2.52
CA LYS A 57 -18.77 -5.86 -2.84
C LYS A 57 -17.43 -6.47 -3.19
N THR A 58 -16.65 -5.80 -4.02
CA THR A 58 -15.32 -6.30 -4.41
C THR A 58 -14.32 -5.15 -4.47
N GLY A 59 -13.10 -5.41 -4.02
CA GLY A 59 -12.07 -4.38 -3.95
C GLY A 59 -10.67 -4.96 -4.05
N ARG A 60 -9.75 -4.11 -4.49
CA ARG A 60 -8.33 -4.44 -4.60
C ARG A 60 -7.44 -3.32 -4.12
N ALA A 61 -6.28 -3.71 -3.61
CA ALA A 61 -5.11 -2.86 -3.46
C ALA A 61 -4.04 -3.36 -4.43
N LYS A 62 -3.78 -2.61 -5.51
CA LYS A 62 -2.68 -2.92 -6.42
C LYS A 62 -1.36 -2.49 -5.80
N VAL A 63 -0.43 -3.43 -5.71
CA VAL A 63 0.93 -3.18 -5.26
C VAL A 63 1.68 -2.42 -6.36
N PRO A 64 2.39 -1.32 -6.03
CA PRO A 64 3.20 -0.60 -7.00
C PRO A 64 4.34 -1.47 -7.53
N THR A 65 4.72 -1.28 -8.79
CA THR A 65 5.81 -2.00 -9.45
C THR A 65 7.17 -1.32 -9.30
N SER A 66 7.20 -0.12 -8.72
CA SER A 66 8.42 0.64 -8.43
C SER A 66 8.48 0.97 -6.94
N SER A 67 9.70 1.15 -6.43
CA SER A 67 9.95 1.52 -5.03
C SER A 67 9.42 2.89 -4.64
N THR A 68 9.13 3.74 -5.63
CA THR A 68 8.55 5.09 -5.46
C THR A 68 7.07 5.14 -5.87
N GLY A 69 6.49 4.00 -6.26
CA GLY A 69 5.10 3.95 -6.69
C GLY A 69 4.14 3.90 -5.51
N SER A 70 2.91 4.34 -5.74
CA SER A 70 1.84 4.28 -4.74
C SER A 70 0.94 3.07 -4.98
N TYR A 71 0.40 2.51 -3.91
CA TYR A 71 -0.71 1.58 -3.99
C TYR A 71 -1.89 2.28 -4.67
N SER A 72 -2.56 1.56 -5.58
CA SER A 72 -3.82 2.00 -6.16
C SER A 72 -4.95 1.14 -5.62
N VAL A 73 -5.85 1.76 -4.87
CA VAL A 73 -7.01 1.09 -4.28
C VAL A 73 -8.24 1.37 -5.11
N SER A 74 -9.01 0.32 -5.40
CA SER A 74 -10.29 0.42 -6.10
C SER A 74 -11.30 -0.49 -5.43
N MET A 75 -12.47 0.05 -5.14
CA MET A 75 -13.61 -0.60 -4.47
C MET A 75 -14.85 -0.37 -5.33
N ILE A 76 -15.65 -1.41 -5.56
CA ILE A 76 -16.86 -1.34 -6.39
C ILE A 76 -18.04 -2.04 -5.71
N ASN A 77 -19.24 -1.72 -6.16
CA ASN A 77 -20.50 -2.32 -5.74
C ASN A 77 -20.95 -3.51 -6.60
N ASP A 78 -20.04 -4.09 -7.38
CA ASP A 78 -20.28 -5.26 -8.21
C ASP A 78 -19.50 -6.48 -7.70
N ASN A 79 -20.05 -7.66 -7.93
CA ASN A 79 -19.45 -8.94 -7.53
C ASN A 79 -18.55 -9.44 -8.67
N LEU A 80 -17.25 -9.20 -8.56
CA LEU A 80 -16.30 -9.75 -9.52
C LEU A 80 -15.81 -11.12 -9.06
N SER A 81 -15.69 -12.05 -10.02
CA SER A 81 -15.13 -13.38 -9.76
C SER A 81 -13.64 -13.34 -9.36
N ASN A 82 -12.91 -12.33 -9.81
CA ASN A 82 -11.51 -12.12 -9.47
C ASN A 82 -11.19 -10.63 -9.32
N ALA A 83 -10.87 -10.20 -8.10
CA ALA A 83 -10.52 -8.82 -7.81
C ALA A 83 -9.23 -8.35 -8.53
N CYS A 84 -8.28 -9.25 -8.82
CA CYS A 84 -6.97 -8.85 -9.34
C CYS A 84 -6.90 -8.77 -10.87
N SER A 85 -7.64 -9.62 -11.59
CA SER A 85 -7.62 -9.64 -13.06
C SER A 85 -8.72 -8.81 -13.72
N SER A 86 -9.74 -8.39 -12.98
CA SER A 86 -10.89 -7.67 -13.55
C SER A 86 -10.65 -6.17 -13.75
N THR A 87 -11.43 -5.59 -14.66
CA THR A 87 -11.47 -4.16 -14.92
C THR A 87 -12.40 -3.46 -13.93
N TYR A 88 -11.91 -2.42 -13.27
CA TYR A 88 -12.67 -1.61 -12.30
C TYR A 88 -13.16 -0.33 -12.99
N THR A 89 -13.92 -0.49 -14.06
CA THR A 89 -14.61 0.62 -14.74
C THR A 89 -15.84 0.97 -13.92
N GLY A 90 -15.81 2.11 -13.23
CA GLY A 90 -17.00 2.63 -12.58
C GLY A 90 -18.01 3.05 -13.65
N THR A 91 -19.29 2.79 -13.40
CA THR A 91 -20.41 3.17 -14.26
C THR A 91 -21.55 3.69 -13.39
N SER A 92 -22.59 4.27 -13.98
CA SER A 92 -23.76 4.71 -13.23
C SER A 92 -24.49 3.59 -12.50
N SER A 93 -24.46 2.37 -13.04
CA SER A 93 -24.99 1.18 -12.36
C SER A 93 -24.01 0.61 -11.34
N ASN A 94 -22.70 0.74 -11.60
CA ASN A 94 -21.65 0.24 -10.75
C ASN A 94 -20.63 1.34 -10.36
N PRO A 95 -20.98 2.28 -9.45
CA PRO A 95 -20.05 3.30 -8.98
C PRO A 95 -18.81 2.69 -8.32
N LYS A 96 -17.73 3.46 -8.31
CA LYS A 96 -16.47 3.04 -7.67
C LYS A 96 -15.99 4.07 -6.64
N VAL A 97 -15.35 3.56 -5.60
CA VAL A 97 -14.55 4.32 -4.66
C VAL A 97 -13.09 4.00 -4.91
N SER A 98 -12.22 4.99 -4.98
CA SER A 98 -10.79 4.80 -5.22
C SER A 98 -9.93 5.81 -4.49
N PHE A 99 -8.75 5.39 -4.08
CA PHE A 99 -7.71 6.25 -3.54
C PHE A 99 -6.34 5.68 -3.86
N SER A 100 -5.31 6.49 -3.69
CA SER A 100 -3.91 6.06 -3.82
C SER A 100 -3.13 6.45 -2.57
N ARG A 101 -2.16 5.63 -2.19
CA ARG A 101 -1.30 5.90 -1.04
C ARG A 101 0.07 5.27 -1.23
N ASP A 102 1.13 5.98 -0.86
CA ASP A 102 2.51 5.49 -1.01
C ASP A 102 2.73 4.16 -0.27
N ASN A 103 2.11 4.03 0.90
CA ASN A 103 2.07 2.78 1.63
C ASN A 103 0.71 2.58 2.32
N LEU A 104 0.29 1.33 2.49
CA LEU A 104 -0.89 0.95 3.28
C LEU A 104 -0.47 0.51 4.69
N THR A 105 0.24 1.39 5.40
CA THR A 105 0.63 1.16 6.79
C THR A 105 -0.59 1.04 7.69
N VAL A 106 -0.57 0.09 8.64
CA VAL A 106 -1.59 -0.04 9.69
C VAL A 106 -1.69 1.24 10.50
N GLY A 107 -2.92 1.67 10.77
CA GLY A 107 -3.22 2.91 11.46
C GLY A 107 -4.24 3.78 10.72
N GLU A 108 -4.62 4.86 11.38
CA GLU A 108 -5.60 5.84 10.87
C GLU A 108 -4.92 6.93 10.06
N THR A 109 -5.62 7.43 9.05
CA THR A 109 -5.25 8.60 8.26
C THR A 109 -6.48 9.45 8.04
N GLU A 110 -6.40 10.70 8.46
CA GLU A 110 -7.43 11.70 8.21
C GLU A 110 -7.43 12.09 6.71
N LEU A 111 -8.62 12.33 6.17
CA LEU A 111 -8.81 12.85 4.84
C LEU A 111 -8.69 14.38 4.86
N GLY A 112 -8.04 14.95 3.85
CA GLY A 112 -7.72 16.37 3.83
C GLY A 112 -6.83 16.76 2.65
N TRP A 113 -6.38 18.00 2.66
CA TRP A 113 -5.47 18.55 1.66
C TRP A 113 -4.07 18.73 2.23
N GLY A 114 -3.06 18.44 1.41
CA GLY A 114 -1.66 18.65 1.75
C GLY A 114 -0.99 17.41 2.35
N THR A 115 0.16 17.62 2.98
CA THR A 115 1.03 16.53 3.46
C THR A 115 0.45 15.84 4.69
N GLY A 116 0.46 14.51 4.70
CA GLY A 116 -0.02 13.70 5.83
C GLY A 116 -1.51 13.33 5.77
N TYR A 117 -2.26 13.94 4.84
CA TYR A 117 -3.66 13.63 4.60
C TYR A 117 -3.85 12.68 3.41
N GLY A 118 -4.98 11.97 3.42
CA GLY A 118 -5.48 11.22 2.28
C GLY A 118 -6.64 11.93 1.57
N SER A 119 -7.00 11.45 0.37
CA SER A 119 -8.29 11.77 -0.25
C SER A 119 -8.89 10.52 -0.87
N VAL A 120 -10.21 10.52 -0.97
CA VAL A 120 -10.98 9.44 -1.61
C VAL A 120 -11.73 10.02 -2.79
N THR A 121 -11.75 9.31 -3.90
CA THR A 121 -12.58 9.67 -5.04
C THR A 121 -13.76 8.72 -5.13
N PHE A 122 -14.97 9.26 -5.07
CA PHE A 122 -16.19 8.57 -5.47
C PHE A 122 -16.47 8.90 -6.94
N TYR A 123 -16.61 7.88 -7.79
CA TYR A 123 -16.93 8.06 -9.21
C TYR A 123 -18.25 7.36 -9.53
N ASP A 124 -19.24 8.16 -9.91
CA ASP A 124 -20.61 7.72 -10.20
C ASP A 124 -20.81 7.19 -11.62
N GLY A 125 -19.72 7.02 -12.39
CA GLY A 125 -19.78 6.67 -13.81
C GLY A 125 -19.78 7.86 -14.76
N SER A 126 -19.85 9.09 -14.25
CA SER A 126 -19.78 10.32 -15.04
C SER A 126 -18.81 11.33 -14.42
N THR A 127 -18.95 11.61 -13.13
CA THR A 127 -18.24 12.65 -12.40
C THR A 127 -17.38 12.05 -11.28
N ASN A 128 -16.18 12.62 -11.09
CA ASN A 128 -15.32 12.30 -9.95
C ASN A 128 -15.58 13.30 -8.82
N TYR A 129 -16.01 12.80 -7.67
CA TYR A 129 -16.22 13.56 -6.45
C TYR A 129 -15.05 13.28 -5.50
N ILE A 130 -14.18 14.26 -5.35
CA ILE A 130 -13.04 14.18 -4.43
C ILE A 130 -13.53 14.49 -3.02
N VAL A 131 -13.35 13.53 -2.12
CA VAL A 131 -13.74 13.58 -0.73
C VAL A 131 -12.48 13.78 0.12
N THR A 132 -12.44 14.90 0.83
CA THR A 132 -11.32 15.31 1.68
C THR A 132 -11.75 15.55 3.13
N THR A 133 -12.88 14.97 3.53
CA THR A 133 -13.38 15.04 4.90
C THR A 133 -13.78 13.62 5.32
N GLY A 134 -13.20 13.17 6.42
CA GLY A 134 -13.36 11.81 6.92
C GLY A 134 -12.03 11.19 7.31
N LYS A 135 -12.00 9.87 7.46
CA LYS A 135 -10.84 9.11 7.92
C LYS A 135 -10.85 7.69 7.36
N ILE A 136 -9.67 7.14 7.13
CA ILE A 136 -9.47 5.75 6.73
C ILE A 136 -8.52 5.12 7.72
N THR A 137 -8.87 3.92 8.21
CA THR A 137 -7.96 3.09 9.00
C THR A 137 -7.63 1.82 8.24
N ILE A 138 -6.35 1.51 8.16
CA ILE A 138 -5.89 0.17 7.77
C ILE A 138 -5.73 -0.64 9.05
N ASP A 139 -6.55 -1.69 9.21
CA ASP A 139 -6.53 -2.57 10.38
C ASP A 139 -5.46 -3.64 10.22
N THR A 140 -5.43 -4.30 9.06
CA THR A 140 -4.43 -5.34 8.75
C THR A 140 -3.91 -5.20 7.33
N HIS A 141 -2.64 -5.53 7.15
CA HIS A 141 -1.98 -5.59 5.85
C HIS A 141 -1.18 -6.89 5.79
N THR A 142 -1.78 -7.91 5.18
CA THR A 142 -1.21 -9.26 5.05
C THR A 142 -0.61 -9.46 3.65
N THR A 143 -0.14 -10.66 3.31
CA THR A 143 0.34 -10.95 1.95
C THR A 143 -0.78 -10.93 0.92
N THR A 144 -1.98 -11.39 1.26
CA THR A 144 -3.07 -11.57 0.27
C THR A 144 -4.18 -10.54 0.42
N ALA A 145 -4.28 -9.86 1.56
CA ALA A 145 -5.40 -8.98 1.87
C ALA A 145 -5.01 -7.73 2.66
N VAL A 146 -5.81 -6.68 2.48
CA VAL A 146 -5.81 -5.47 3.32
C VAL A 146 -7.21 -5.29 3.88
N THR A 147 -7.34 -5.22 5.20
CA THR A 147 -8.62 -4.90 5.86
C THR A 147 -8.56 -3.51 6.46
N GLY A 148 -9.71 -2.86 6.55
CA GLY A 148 -9.77 -1.53 7.13
C GLY A 148 -11.19 -1.00 7.27
N LYS A 149 -11.25 0.27 7.63
CA LYS A 149 -12.48 1.01 7.84
C LYS A 149 -12.37 2.36 7.16
N MET A 150 -13.50 2.88 6.71
CA MET A 150 -13.56 4.18 6.08
C MET A 150 -14.80 4.90 6.56
N TYR A 151 -14.64 6.17 6.88
CA TYR A 151 -15.70 7.16 6.99
C TYR A 151 -15.32 8.29 6.03
N ALA A 152 -16.17 8.60 5.06
CA ALA A 152 -15.92 9.70 4.13
C ALA A 152 -17.22 10.43 3.83
N ILE A 153 -17.22 11.75 3.96
CA ILE A 153 -18.40 12.62 3.79
C ILE A 153 -18.13 13.68 2.74
N PHE A 154 -19.04 13.81 1.77
CA PHE A 154 -18.93 14.80 0.70
C PHE A 154 -19.83 16.02 0.96
N GLY A 155 -19.20 17.19 1.08
CA GLY A 155 -19.89 18.43 1.45
C GLY A 155 -20.23 18.46 2.94
N THR A 156 -21.22 19.27 3.31
CA THR A 156 -21.60 19.52 4.71
C THR A 156 -22.85 18.76 5.15
N ASN A 157 -23.51 18.03 4.24
CA ASN A 157 -24.72 17.28 4.56
C ASN A 157 -24.36 15.90 5.09
N THR A 158 -24.88 15.55 6.27
CA THR A 158 -24.62 14.27 6.95
C THR A 158 -25.22 13.05 6.25
N ASP A 159 -26.00 13.23 5.18
CA ASP A 159 -26.58 12.13 4.41
C ASP A 159 -25.75 11.76 3.17
N GLN A 160 -24.62 12.44 2.95
CA GLN A 160 -23.71 12.21 1.83
C GLN A 160 -22.40 11.57 2.30
N GLU A 161 -22.52 10.42 2.95
CA GLU A 161 -21.39 9.69 3.51
C GLU A 161 -21.35 8.23 3.09
N ILE A 162 -20.15 7.66 3.16
CA ILE A 162 -19.89 6.22 3.19
C ILE A 162 -19.20 5.88 4.51
N ASN A 163 -19.70 4.85 5.20
CA ASN A 163 -19.15 4.40 6.47
C ASN A 163 -19.15 2.87 6.56
N GLY A 164 -18.13 2.28 7.17
CA GLY A 164 -18.06 0.85 7.46
C GLY A 164 -16.68 0.24 7.23
N THR A 165 -16.69 -1.09 7.13
CA THR A 165 -15.52 -1.97 7.01
C THR A 165 -15.32 -2.45 5.58
N PHE A 166 -14.07 -2.67 5.17
CA PHE A 166 -13.72 -3.25 3.87
C PHE A 166 -12.62 -4.31 4.00
N THR A 167 -12.63 -5.23 3.04
CA THR A 167 -11.55 -6.21 2.82
C THR A 167 -11.18 -6.19 1.34
N LEU A 168 -9.92 -5.90 1.05
CA LEU A 168 -9.37 -5.80 -0.30
C LEU A 168 -8.45 -6.98 -0.59
N SER A 169 -8.51 -7.51 -1.80
CA SER A 169 -7.46 -8.39 -2.30
C SER A 169 -6.21 -7.58 -2.63
N ARG A 170 -5.04 -8.07 -2.22
CA ARG A 170 -3.75 -7.52 -2.67
C ARG A 170 -3.41 -8.10 -4.02
N CYS A 171 -3.15 -7.22 -4.97
CA CYS A 171 -2.91 -7.60 -6.35
C CYS A 171 -1.51 -7.21 -6.77
N CYS A 172 -0.70 -8.22 -7.05
CA CYS A 172 0.69 -8.09 -7.47
C CYS A 172 0.77 -8.28 -8.98
N LEU A 173 1.66 -7.53 -9.64
CA LEU A 173 1.92 -7.71 -11.05
C LEU A 173 2.91 -8.86 -11.23
N SER A 174 2.49 -9.93 -11.92
CA SER A 174 3.35 -11.06 -12.26
C SER A 174 3.20 -11.37 -13.75
N SER A 175 4.31 -11.49 -14.47
CA SER A 175 4.33 -11.81 -15.92
C SER A 175 3.40 -10.92 -16.79
N GLY A 176 3.25 -9.64 -16.44
CA GLY A 176 2.44 -8.68 -17.19
C GLY A 176 0.94 -8.69 -16.86
N SER A 177 0.49 -9.51 -15.91
CA SER A 177 -0.90 -9.55 -15.44
C SER A 177 -0.99 -9.43 -13.91
N TYR A 178 -2.07 -8.82 -13.42
CA TYR A 178 -2.31 -8.73 -11.98
C TYR A 178 -3.00 -10.00 -11.48
N SER A 179 -2.42 -10.62 -10.46
CA SER A 179 -2.96 -11.76 -9.72
C SER A 179 -2.97 -11.48 -8.23
N LEU A 180 -3.65 -12.33 -7.46
CA LEU A 180 -3.53 -12.28 -6.00
C LEU A 180 -2.06 -12.42 -5.63
N CYS A 181 -1.57 -11.54 -4.77
CA CYS A 181 -0.21 -11.63 -4.26
C CYS A 181 -0.02 -12.96 -3.53
N SER A 182 1.10 -13.61 -3.76
CA SER A 182 1.48 -14.84 -3.06
C SER A 182 2.67 -14.59 -2.13
N GLU A 183 2.88 -15.46 -1.15
CA GLU A 183 4.08 -15.43 -0.28
C GLU A 183 5.37 -15.66 -1.09
N SER A 184 5.26 -16.14 -2.33
CA SER A 184 6.36 -16.28 -3.27
C SER A 184 6.75 -14.96 -3.97
N ASP A 185 5.93 -13.91 -3.90
CA ASP A 185 6.16 -12.61 -4.56
C ASP A 185 6.94 -11.60 -3.71
N THR A 186 7.27 -11.93 -2.46
CA THR A 186 8.18 -11.14 -1.62
C THR A 186 9.62 -11.63 -1.77
N THR A 187 10.30 -11.22 -2.85
CA THR A 187 11.76 -11.41 -2.98
C THR A 187 12.53 -10.41 -2.11
N THR A 188 12.27 -10.44 -0.81
CA THR A 188 13.28 -10.19 0.22
C THR A 188 13.24 -11.41 1.13
N ASN A 189 13.71 -12.54 0.61
CA ASN A 189 14.24 -13.61 1.46
C ASN A 189 15.47 -13.02 2.16
N THR A 190 15.25 -12.25 3.22
CA THR A 190 16.28 -12.11 4.24
C THR A 190 16.34 -13.47 4.89
N ASP A 191 17.30 -14.27 4.46
CA ASP A 191 17.63 -15.49 5.15
C ASP A 191 17.91 -15.14 6.61
N THR A 192 17.08 -15.68 7.51
CA THR A 192 17.21 -15.47 8.96
C THR A 192 17.80 -16.69 9.64
N THR A 193 18.06 -17.75 8.86
CA THR A 193 18.74 -18.93 9.38
C THR A 193 20.20 -18.58 9.53
N ALA A 194 20.79 -18.94 10.67
CA ALA A 194 22.22 -18.82 10.84
C ALA A 194 22.90 -20.04 10.21
N PRO A 195 24.04 -19.85 9.54
CA PRO A 195 24.79 -20.92 8.90
C PRO A 195 25.36 -21.86 9.96
N THR A 196 25.12 -23.16 9.80
CA THR A 196 25.67 -24.21 10.69
C THR A 196 26.65 -25.08 9.92
N VAL A 197 27.64 -25.64 10.62
CA VAL A 197 28.57 -26.62 10.01
C VAL A 197 27.85 -27.96 9.94
N THR A 198 27.66 -28.49 8.73
CA THR A 198 27.00 -29.78 8.48
C THR A 198 27.99 -30.93 8.40
N SER A 199 29.22 -30.68 7.95
CA SER A 199 30.29 -31.67 7.98
C SER A 199 31.69 -31.06 7.97
N VAL A 200 32.63 -31.75 8.60
CA VAL A 200 34.08 -31.49 8.51
C VAL A 200 34.75 -32.77 8.02
N SER A 201 35.62 -32.68 7.00
CA SER A 201 36.24 -33.86 6.37
C SER A 201 37.19 -34.63 7.29
N THR A 202 37.77 -33.98 8.29
CA THR A 202 38.56 -34.63 9.34
C THR A 202 37.62 -35.05 10.46
N THR A 203 37.35 -36.36 10.53
CA THR A 203 36.25 -36.92 11.33
C THR A 203 36.57 -37.10 12.82
N ALA A 204 37.81 -36.87 13.26
CA ALA A 204 38.20 -37.07 14.65
C ALA A 204 38.78 -35.80 15.29
N ASP A 205 38.13 -35.34 16.36
CA ASP A 205 38.74 -34.41 17.30
C ASP A 205 40.08 -34.99 17.80
N ASN A 206 41.14 -34.18 17.80
CA ASN A 206 42.50 -34.59 18.14
C ASN A 206 43.12 -35.70 17.27
N GLN A 207 42.78 -35.76 15.97
CA GLN A 207 43.43 -36.68 15.03
C GLN A 207 44.95 -36.43 14.95
N SER A 208 45.76 -37.45 15.26
CA SER A 208 47.21 -37.43 15.07
C SER A 208 47.61 -37.91 13.66
N SER A 209 48.80 -37.51 13.20
CA SER A 209 49.40 -37.97 11.93
C SER A 209 48.64 -37.58 10.65
N VAL A 210 47.96 -36.42 10.67
CA VAL A 210 47.37 -35.81 9.46
C VAL A 210 48.50 -35.36 8.52
N SER A 211 48.38 -35.66 7.22
CA SER A 211 49.41 -35.27 6.25
C SER A 211 49.40 -33.76 6.03
N THR A 212 50.57 -33.16 5.79
CA THR A 212 50.68 -31.74 5.41
C THR A 212 50.07 -31.44 4.03
N THR A 213 49.69 -32.46 3.27
CA THR A 213 48.98 -32.35 1.99
C THR A 213 47.48 -32.55 2.10
N ASP A 214 46.97 -32.91 3.28
CA ASP A 214 45.55 -33.16 3.48
C ASP A 214 44.78 -31.83 3.52
N ASN A 215 43.64 -31.78 2.84
CA ASN A 215 42.75 -30.62 2.85
C ASN A 215 41.68 -30.80 3.93
N ILE A 216 41.49 -29.76 4.76
CA ILE A 216 40.32 -29.66 5.64
C ILE A 216 39.17 -29.05 4.83
N THR A 217 38.10 -29.81 4.66
CA THR A 217 36.87 -29.36 3.99
C THR A 217 35.78 -29.16 5.04
N VAL A 218 35.17 -27.98 5.05
CA VAL A 218 34.01 -27.66 5.91
C VAL A 218 32.82 -27.39 5.00
N THR A 219 31.69 -28.02 5.29
CA THR A 219 30.42 -27.78 4.58
C THR A 219 29.45 -27.11 5.53
N PHE A 220 28.79 -26.06 5.05
CA PHE A 220 27.78 -25.32 5.79
C PHE A 220 26.38 -25.71 5.33
N SER A 221 25.36 -25.44 6.15
CA SER A 221 23.95 -25.66 5.82
C SER A 221 23.45 -24.75 4.71
N GLU A 222 24.15 -23.65 4.44
CA GLU A 222 23.85 -22.67 3.40
C GLU A 222 25.11 -21.93 2.93
N ALA A 223 24.98 -21.08 1.92
CA ALA A 223 26.09 -20.34 1.34
C ALA A 223 26.56 -19.21 2.28
N MET A 224 27.87 -19.18 2.57
CA MET A 224 28.51 -18.16 3.40
C MET A 224 29.13 -17.04 2.57
N ASP A 225 29.10 -15.81 3.11
CA ASP A 225 30.02 -14.75 2.66
C ASP A 225 31.44 -15.12 3.12
N ASN A 226 32.35 -15.21 2.16
CA ASN A 226 33.73 -15.65 2.40
C ASN A 226 34.56 -14.66 3.22
N THR A 227 34.09 -13.42 3.40
CA THR A 227 34.76 -12.40 4.24
C THR A 227 34.74 -12.73 5.73
N TYR A 228 33.82 -13.59 6.19
CA TYR A 228 33.77 -14.09 7.57
C TYR A 228 34.71 -15.29 7.82
N VAL A 229 35.31 -15.85 6.78
CA VAL A 229 36.26 -16.96 6.89
C VAL A 229 37.67 -16.40 7.00
N THR A 230 38.30 -16.57 8.17
CA THR A 230 39.69 -16.18 8.37
C THR A 230 40.57 -17.42 8.59
N THR A 231 41.67 -17.50 7.85
CA THR A 231 42.71 -18.52 8.01
C THR A 231 43.96 -17.84 8.53
N SER A 232 44.47 -18.21 9.71
CA SER A 232 45.79 -17.75 10.16
C SER A 232 46.85 -18.80 9.86
N THR A 233 47.88 -18.38 9.14
CA THR A 233 49.09 -19.16 8.87
C THR A 233 50.31 -18.54 9.54
N SER A 234 50.12 -17.68 10.55
CA SER A 234 51.19 -16.84 11.11
C SER A 234 52.17 -17.58 12.01
N ASP A 235 51.80 -18.76 12.53
CA ASP A 235 52.56 -19.46 13.56
C ASP A 235 52.94 -20.89 13.11
N THR A 236 53.75 -21.62 13.89
CA THR A 236 54.01 -23.06 13.69
C THR A 236 52.78 -23.96 13.91
N ASN A 237 51.60 -23.35 14.10
CA ASN A 237 50.30 -23.99 14.20
C ASN A 237 49.37 -23.36 13.15
N CYS A 238 48.75 -24.18 12.30
CA CYS A 238 47.63 -23.72 11.46
C CYS A 238 46.40 -23.53 12.37
N ALA A 239 46.01 -22.28 12.63
CA ALA A 239 44.83 -21.96 13.43
C ALA A 239 43.88 -21.04 12.66
N GLY A 240 42.59 -21.37 12.65
CA GLY A 240 41.53 -20.53 12.11
C GLY A 240 40.39 -20.45 13.13
N THR A 241 39.76 -19.30 13.26
CA THR A 241 38.54 -19.14 14.07
C THR A 241 37.38 -18.86 13.13
N ILE A 242 36.32 -19.66 13.23
CA ILE A 242 35.05 -19.40 12.57
C ILE A 242 34.19 -18.65 13.56
N ARG A 243 33.85 -17.40 13.25
CA ARG A 243 32.82 -16.64 13.98
C ARG A 243 31.52 -16.79 13.20
N VAL A 244 30.60 -17.58 13.76
CA VAL A 244 29.19 -17.68 13.36
C VAL A 244 28.36 -16.73 14.19
#